data_AF-A0A1F4VZR0-F1
#
_entry.id   AF-A0A1F4VZR0-F1
#
_cell.length_a   1.000
_cell.length_b   1.000
_cell.length_c   1.000
_cell.angle_alpha   90.00
_cell.angle_beta   90.00
_cell.angle_gamma   90.00
#
_symmetry.space_group_name_H-M   'P 1'
#
loop_
_entity.id
_entity.type
_entity.pdbx_description
1 polymer ?
#
loop_
_entity_poly.entity_id
_entity_poly.type
_entity_poly.pdbx_seq_one_letter_code
_entity_poly.pdbx_strand_id
1 'polypeptide(L)'
;MRKNFIPLIIISTLLLALGLAYSQYQSSQRNNETANSLNTPDLAGDRIINFSGKGLKTVPADLLNNNALLELNLSANAITSLPSQIQAWVDLEVFNVEKNRLTSLPAEIRFFTKLTTLDASGNRLTGLPAEIGQLTNLIELDLSDNDITEVPNEILTLLGLESLDIRGNPIKAAHLKSLQDSLPNTDIQF
;
A
#
# COMPACT_ATOMS: atom_id res chain seq x y z
N MET A 1 38.47 52.87 24.34
CA MET A 1 37.44 52.05 23.66
C MET A 1 38.00 51.53 22.34
N ARG A 2 38.41 50.26 22.25
CA ARG A 2 38.73 49.62 20.95
C ARG A 2 37.45 48.95 20.44
N LYS A 3 36.91 49.42 19.31
CA LYS A 3 35.81 48.74 18.61
C LYS A 3 36.42 47.53 17.92
N ASN A 4 36.00 46.33 18.31
CA ASN A 4 36.38 45.07 17.67
C ASN A 4 35.80 45.05 16.25
N PHE A 5 36.56 45.54 15.29
CA PHE A 5 36.28 45.32 13.86
C PHE A 5 36.69 43.89 13.53
N ILE A 6 35.70 43.04 13.28
CA ILE A 6 35.96 41.73 12.69
C ILE A 6 36.33 41.99 11.22
N PRO A 7 37.53 41.61 10.74
CA PRO A 7 37.96 41.89 9.39
C PRO A 7 37.01 41.24 8.37
N LEU A 8 36.74 41.96 7.27
CA LEU A 8 35.81 41.58 6.21
C LEU A 8 36.10 40.18 5.61
N ILE A 9 37.37 39.75 5.68
CA ILE A 9 37.84 38.42 5.27
C ILE A 9 37.25 37.31 6.17
N ILE A 10 37.09 37.55 7.47
CA ILE A 10 36.49 36.57 8.39
C ILE A 10 34.99 36.45 8.11
N ILE A 11 34.31 37.56 7.79
CA ILE A 11 32.87 37.57 7.46
C ILE A 11 32.60 36.79 6.16
N SER A 12 33.43 36.96 5.12
CA SER A 12 33.24 36.24 3.85
C SER A 12 33.50 34.73 4.00
N THR A 13 34.50 34.33 4.79
CA THR A 13 34.75 32.90 5.06
C THR A 13 33.62 32.24 5.86
N LEU A 14 32.98 32.98 6.78
CA LEU A 14 31.87 32.46 7.59
C LEU A 14 30.60 32.24 6.74
N LEU A 15 30.30 33.17 5.83
CA LEU A 15 29.17 33.06 4.91
C LEU A 15 29.35 31.89 3.91
N LEU A 16 30.57 31.68 3.41
CA LEU A 16 30.87 30.56 2.52
C LEU A 16 30.70 29.21 3.24
N ALA A 17 31.17 29.12 4.49
CA ALA A 17 31.03 27.91 5.31
C ALA A 17 29.56 27.60 5.64
N LEU A 18 28.73 28.61 5.93
CA LEU A 18 27.29 28.45 6.13
C LEU A 18 26.58 27.99 4.85
N GLY A 19 26.97 28.51 3.69
CA GLY A 19 26.44 28.08 2.39
C GLY A 19 26.75 26.60 2.10
N LEU A 20 27.98 26.15 2.38
CA LEU A 20 28.37 24.75 2.22
C LEU A 20 27.66 23.83 3.22
N ALA A 21 27.55 24.22 4.49
CA ALA A 21 26.83 23.45 5.50
C ALA A 21 25.33 23.33 5.18
N TYR A 22 24.72 24.41 4.68
CA TYR A 22 23.33 24.41 4.23
C TYR A 22 23.14 23.52 3.00
N SER A 23 24.05 23.58 2.03
CA SER A 23 24.04 22.70 0.85
C SER A 23 24.22 21.22 1.21
N GLN A 24 25.12 20.91 2.14
CA GLN A 24 25.33 19.55 2.65
C GLN A 24 24.13 19.04 3.45
N TYR A 25 23.50 19.89 4.27
CA TYR A 25 22.27 19.55 4.98
C TYR A 25 21.14 19.20 4.00
N GLN A 26 20.92 20.03 2.97
CA GLN A 26 19.91 19.73 1.94
C GLN A 26 20.24 18.46 1.13
N SER A 27 21.51 18.22 0.84
CA SER A 27 21.96 16.99 0.17
C SER A 27 21.76 15.75 1.06
N SER A 28 21.98 15.89 2.37
CA SER A 28 21.71 14.82 3.34
C SER A 28 20.22 14.53 3.51
N GLN A 29 19.35 15.54 3.42
CA GLN A 29 17.90 15.32 3.41
C GLN A 29 17.44 14.65 2.12
N ARG A 30 17.93 15.10 0.95
CA ARG A 30 17.68 14.42 -0.34
C ARG A 30 18.13 12.96 -0.35
N ASN A 31 19.29 12.65 0.23
CA ASN A 31 19.80 11.28 0.30
C ASN A 31 18.99 10.36 1.26
N ASN A 32 18.28 10.95 2.23
CA ASN A 32 17.38 10.21 3.11
C ASN A 32 16.00 9.98 2.47
N GLU A 33 15.60 10.80 1.50
CA GLU A 33 14.39 10.61 0.69
C GLU A 33 14.61 9.65 -0.49
N THR A 34 15.81 9.62 -1.08
CA THR A 34 16.13 8.76 -2.24
C THR A 34 16.36 7.28 -1.91
N ALA A 35 16.49 6.91 -0.63
CA ALA A 35 16.57 5.49 -0.24
C ALA A 35 15.23 4.73 -0.37
N ASN A 36 14.11 5.44 -0.58
CA ASN A 36 12.77 4.88 -0.82
C ASN A 36 12.13 5.36 -2.15
N SER A 37 12.79 6.23 -2.91
CA SER A 37 12.33 6.69 -4.21
C SER A 37 13.02 5.86 -5.29
N LEU A 38 12.29 4.88 -5.83
CA LEU A 38 12.53 4.48 -7.22
C LEU A 38 12.46 5.77 -8.04
N ASN A 39 13.37 5.96 -9.00
CA ASN A 39 13.35 7.08 -9.92
C ASN A 39 12.16 6.88 -10.90
N THR A 40 10.95 7.04 -10.38
CA THR A 40 9.70 6.79 -11.08
C THR A 40 9.35 8.06 -11.86
N PRO A 41 9.12 7.97 -13.18
CA PRO A 41 8.55 9.08 -13.93
C PRO A 41 7.22 9.52 -13.30
N ASP A 42 6.76 10.73 -13.59
CA ASP A 42 5.43 11.21 -13.20
C ASP A 42 4.36 10.19 -13.62
N LEU A 43 3.77 9.51 -12.63
CA LEU A 43 2.82 8.42 -12.84
C LEU A 43 1.39 8.92 -12.94
N ALA A 44 1.11 10.23 -12.83
CA ALA A 44 -0.24 10.74 -12.62
C ALA A 44 -1.27 10.38 -13.72
N GLY A 45 -0.82 9.93 -14.90
CA GLY A 45 -1.69 9.49 -16.01
C GLY A 45 -1.59 8.01 -16.38
N ASP A 46 -0.72 7.24 -15.74
CA ASP A 46 -0.53 5.82 -16.07
C ASP A 46 -1.71 5.01 -15.52
N ARG A 47 -2.30 4.15 -16.35
CA ARG A 47 -3.47 3.34 -15.96
C ARG A 47 -3.09 1.96 -15.43
N ILE A 48 -1.91 1.47 -15.81
CA ILE A 48 -1.42 0.14 -15.47
C ILE A 48 0.00 0.31 -14.97
N ILE A 49 0.24 0.00 -13.70
CA ILE A 49 1.55 0.18 -13.06
C ILE A 49 2.00 -1.12 -12.42
N ASN A 50 3.23 -1.53 -12.74
CA ASN A 50 3.88 -2.69 -12.17
C ASN A 50 5.15 -2.31 -11.40
N PHE A 51 5.05 -2.37 -10.08
CA PHE A 51 6.15 -2.26 -9.13
C PHE A 51 6.42 -3.56 -8.38
N SER A 52 6.10 -4.70 -8.98
CA SER A 52 6.46 -5.99 -8.41
C SER A 52 7.98 -6.12 -8.22
N GLY A 53 8.41 -6.69 -7.09
CA GLY A 53 9.80 -7.09 -6.89
C GLY A 53 10.80 -5.94 -6.76
N LYS A 54 10.36 -4.73 -6.41
CA LYS A 54 11.23 -3.54 -6.36
C LYS A 54 11.88 -3.30 -5.00
N GLY A 55 11.62 -4.14 -4.01
CA GLY A 55 12.12 -3.98 -2.65
C GLY A 55 11.50 -2.79 -1.91
N LEU A 56 10.31 -2.34 -2.33
CA LEU A 56 9.59 -1.23 -1.71
C LEU A 56 9.26 -1.54 -0.26
N LYS A 57 9.55 -0.60 0.64
CA LYS A 57 9.15 -0.68 2.05
C LYS A 57 7.82 0.04 2.32
N THR A 58 7.45 0.94 1.43
CA THR A 58 6.25 1.76 1.49
C THR A 58 5.73 1.98 0.06
N VAL A 59 4.45 2.33 -0.06
CA VAL A 59 3.89 2.78 -1.34
C VAL A 59 4.61 4.09 -1.77
N PRO A 60 5.11 4.21 -3.01
CA PRO A 60 5.74 5.44 -3.50
C PRO A 60 4.78 6.63 -3.46
N ALA A 61 5.26 7.79 -3.01
CA ALA A 61 4.42 8.98 -2.85
C ALA A 61 3.79 9.46 -4.17
N ASP A 62 4.52 9.34 -5.29
CA ASP A 62 4.03 9.76 -6.60
C ASP A 62 2.82 8.95 -7.07
N LEU A 63 2.71 7.68 -6.64
CA LEU A 63 1.56 6.82 -6.95
C LEU A 63 0.28 7.28 -6.24
N LEU A 64 0.41 7.95 -5.09
CA LEU A 64 -0.73 8.42 -4.29
C LEU A 64 -1.50 9.57 -4.95
N ASN A 65 -0.88 10.23 -5.94
CA ASN A 65 -1.51 11.31 -6.70
C ASN A 65 -2.16 10.81 -8.01
N ASN A 66 -1.98 9.54 -8.36
CA ASN A 66 -2.60 8.98 -9.57
C ASN A 66 -4.08 8.67 -9.30
N ASN A 67 -4.96 9.25 -10.13
CA ASN A 67 -6.41 9.10 -10.03
C ASN A 67 -7.02 8.34 -11.22
N ALA A 68 -6.19 7.71 -12.04
CA ALA A 68 -6.57 7.02 -13.28
C ALA A 68 -6.11 5.53 -13.31
N LEU A 69 -5.56 5.01 -12.19
CA LEU A 69 -5.16 3.61 -12.08
C LEU A 69 -6.35 2.68 -12.31
N LEU A 70 -6.15 1.72 -13.22
CA LEU A 70 -6.99 0.54 -13.40
C LEU A 70 -6.33 -0.71 -12.81
N GLU A 71 -5.02 -0.86 -13.04
CA GLU A 71 -4.28 -2.02 -12.58
C GLU A 71 -3.02 -1.59 -11.82
N LEU A 72 -2.86 -2.11 -10.62
CA LEU A 72 -1.70 -1.83 -9.78
C LEU A 72 -1.14 -3.12 -9.21
N ASN A 73 0.11 -3.40 -9.58
CA ASN A 73 0.87 -4.51 -9.03
C ASN A 73 1.99 -3.99 -8.13
N LEU A 74 1.85 -4.20 -6.81
CA LEU A 74 2.83 -3.93 -5.77
C LEU A 74 3.43 -5.22 -5.17
N SER A 75 3.31 -6.36 -5.85
CA SER A 75 3.64 -7.66 -5.29
C SER A 75 5.13 -7.86 -5.00
N ALA A 76 5.48 -8.88 -4.21
CA ALA A 76 6.87 -9.26 -3.94
C ALA A 76 7.74 -8.09 -3.43
N ASN A 77 7.21 -7.30 -2.50
CA ASN A 77 7.90 -6.17 -1.88
C ASN A 77 8.02 -6.37 -0.35
N ALA A 78 8.33 -5.31 0.39
CA ALA A 78 8.43 -5.31 1.84
C ALA A 78 7.50 -4.25 2.47
N ILE A 79 6.38 -3.94 1.81
CA ILE A 79 5.41 -2.94 2.26
C ILE A 79 4.73 -3.43 3.53
N THR A 80 4.77 -2.61 4.59
CA THR A 80 4.20 -2.96 5.90
C THR A 80 2.80 -2.39 6.12
N SER A 81 2.42 -1.36 5.38
CA SER A 81 1.10 -0.74 5.44
C SER A 81 0.76 -0.02 4.14
N LEU A 82 -0.54 0.09 3.86
CA LEU A 82 -1.08 0.98 2.84
C LEU A 82 -1.49 2.31 3.50
N PRO A 83 -1.14 3.47 2.93
CA PRO A 83 -1.49 4.78 3.49
C PRO A 83 -2.96 5.14 3.24
N SER A 84 -3.53 6.10 3.98
CA SER A 84 -4.94 6.52 3.77
C SER A 84 -5.16 7.22 2.41
N GLN A 85 -4.11 7.79 1.83
CA GLN A 85 -4.18 8.44 0.51
C GLN A 85 -4.55 7.50 -0.65
N ILE A 86 -4.55 6.18 -0.44
CA ILE A 86 -4.99 5.23 -1.48
C ILE A 86 -6.44 5.46 -1.91
N GLN A 87 -7.25 6.20 -1.14
CA GLN A 87 -8.62 6.58 -1.52
C GLN A 87 -8.73 7.26 -2.91
N ALA A 88 -7.62 7.74 -3.49
CA ALA A 88 -7.59 8.31 -4.83
C ALA A 88 -7.77 7.29 -5.96
N TRP A 89 -7.52 5.99 -5.72
CA TRP A 89 -7.54 4.93 -6.75
C TRP A 89 -8.97 4.40 -7.01
N VAL A 90 -9.93 5.31 -7.20
CA VAL A 90 -11.36 4.98 -7.33
C VAL A 90 -11.71 4.17 -8.58
N ASP A 91 -10.85 4.24 -9.60
CA ASP A 91 -10.99 3.53 -10.87
C ASP A 91 -10.29 2.16 -10.90
N LEU A 92 -9.66 1.74 -9.79
CA LEU A 92 -8.87 0.52 -9.74
C LEU A 92 -9.76 -0.72 -9.89
N GLU A 93 -9.41 -1.58 -10.85
CA GLU A 93 -10.08 -2.84 -11.18
C GLU A 93 -9.28 -4.05 -10.67
N VAL A 94 -7.94 -4.00 -10.78
CA VAL A 94 -7.05 -5.07 -10.33
C VAL A 94 -6.01 -4.51 -9.37
N PHE A 95 -5.94 -5.09 -8.17
CA PHE A 95 -4.95 -4.72 -7.17
C PHE A 95 -4.21 -5.95 -6.64
N ASN A 96 -2.90 -5.97 -6.84
CA ASN A 96 -2.04 -7.04 -6.33
C ASN A 96 -1.04 -6.48 -5.30
N VAL A 97 -1.14 -6.94 -4.06
CA VAL A 97 -0.21 -6.67 -2.96
C VAL A 97 0.38 -7.97 -2.38
N GLU A 98 0.36 -9.04 -3.16
CA GLU A 98 0.90 -10.36 -2.82
C GLU A 98 2.35 -10.28 -2.32
N LYS A 99 2.73 -11.17 -1.41
CA LYS A 99 4.10 -11.28 -0.88
C LYS A 99 4.66 -9.94 -0.38
N ASN A 100 3.93 -9.31 0.54
CA ASN A 100 4.37 -8.14 1.28
C ASN A 100 4.44 -8.45 2.79
N ARG A 101 4.35 -7.43 3.65
CA ARG A 101 4.36 -7.55 5.12
C ARG A 101 3.20 -6.81 5.75
N LEU A 102 2.08 -6.68 5.01
CA LEU A 102 0.89 -5.98 5.48
C LEU A 102 0.31 -6.72 6.69
N THR A 103 0.01 -5.99 7.76
CA THR A 103 -0.67 -6.53 8.96
C THR A 103 -2.17 -6.29 8.93
N SER A 104 -2.63 -5.34 8.12
CA SER A 104 -4.04 -5.02 7.92
C SER A 104 -4.23 -4.32 6.57
N LEU A 105 -5.44 -4.39 6.03
CA LEU A 105 -5.91 -3.46 5.01
C LEU A 105 -6.59 -2.26 5.67
N PRO A 106 -6.39 -1.02 5.18
CA PRO A 106 -7.00 0.16 5.76
C PRO A 106 -8.48 0.27 5.35
N ALA A 107 -9.29 1.02 6.10
CA ALA A 107 -10.71 1.21 5.79
C ALA A 107 -10.94 1.90 4.44
N GLU A 108 -9.96 2.66 3.96
CA GLU A 108 -9.98 3.37 2.68
C GLU A 108 -10.07 2.45 1.46
N ILE A 109 -9.89 1.13 1.61
CA ILE A 109 -10.16 0.18 0.51
C ILE A 109 -11.59 0.31 -0.02
N ARG A 110 -12.56 0.78 0.80
CA ARG A 110 -13.95 1.02 0.38
C ARG A 110 -14.11 1.91 -0.85
N PHE A 111 -13.12 2.73 -1.15
CA PHE A 111 -13.16 3.62 -2.31
C PHE A 111 -12.85 2.90 -3.62
N PHE A 112 -12.35 1.65 -3.58
CA PHE A 112 -12.08 0.83 -4.77
C PHE A 112 -13.36 0.20 -5.33
N THR A 113 -14.35 1.05 -5.61
CA THR A 113 -15.71 0.62 -5.99
C THR A 113 -15.77 -0.15 -7.30
N LYS A 114 -14.73 -0.10 -8.13
CA LYS A 114 -14.61 -0.86 -9.39
C LYS A 114 -13.75 -2.12 -9.27
N LEU A 115 -13.20 -2.41 -8.10
CA LEU A 115 -12.26 -3.52 -7.93
C LEU A 115 -12.97 -4.85 -8.19
N THR A 116 -12.41 -5.62 -9.11
CA THR A 116 -12.87 -6.97 -9.46
C THR A 116 -11.93 -8.04 -8.93
N THR A 117 -10.64 -7.72 -8.81
CA THR A 117 -9.61 -8.67 -8.36
C THR A 117 -8.74 -8.04 -7.27
N LEU A 118 -8.66 -8.71 -6.12
CA LEU A 118 -7.74 -8.38 -5.05
C LEU A 118 -6.91 -9.61 -4.67
N ASP A 119 -5.60 -9.52 -4.89
CA ASP A 119 -4.64 -10.49 -4.39
C ASP A 119 -3.83 -9.86 -3.24
N ALA A 120 -4.09 -10.33 -2.02
CA ALA A 120 -3.37 -9.94 -0.81
C ALA A 120 -2.72 -11.15 -0.12
N SER A 121 -2.48 -12.23 -0.87
CA SER A 121 -1.86 -13.46 -0.38
C SER A 121 -0.41 -13.25 0.10
N GLY A 122 0.09 -14.14 0.94
CA GLY A 122 1.48 -14.11 1.40
C GLY A 122 1.85 -12.86 2.20
N ASN A 123 0.93 -12.35 3.02
CA ASN A 123 1.13 -11.19 3.90
C ASN A 123 1.12 -11.63 5.37
N ARG A 124 0.80 -10.72 6.30
CA ARG A 124 0.66 -10.97 7.75
C ARG A 124 -0.68 -10.44 8.26
N LEU A 125 -1.70 -10.45 7.40
CA LEU A 125 -3.01 -9.92 7.74
C LEU A 125 -3.60 -10.76 8.86
N THR A 126 -4.01 -10.13 9.96
CA THR A 126 -4.66 -10.83 11.08
C THR A 126 -6.18 -10.83 10.97
N GLY A 127 -6.72 -10.07 10.01
CA GLY A 127 -8.14 -9.90 9.73
C GLY A 127 -8.34 -8.89 8.60
N LEU A 128 -9.61 -8.65 8.25
CA LEU A 128 -9.99 -7.66 7.24
C LEU A 128 -10.81 -6.54 7.89
N PRO A 129 -10.76 -5.31 7.35
CA PRO A 129 -11.70 -4.26 7.74
C PRO A 129 -13.12 -4.63 7.29
N ALA A 130 -14.14 -4.17 8.02
CA ALA A 130 -15.55 -4.37 7.67
C ALA A 130 -15.88 -3.78 6.28
N GLU A 131 -15.14 -2.73 5.89
CA GLU A 131 -15.20 -2.07 4.59
C GLU A 131 -14.95 -3.00 3.40
N ILE A 132 -14.41 -4.21 3.59
CA ILE A 132 -14.29 -5.21 2.52
C ILE A 132 -15.64 -5.50 1.87
N GLY A 133 -16.75 -5.48 2.64
CA GLY A 133 -18.10 -5.69 2.12
C GLY A 133 -18.61 -4.59 1.18
N GLN A 134 -17.88 -3.46 1.07
CA GLN A 134 -18.21 -2.37 0.16
C GLN A 134 -17.62 -2.58 -1.25
N LEU A 135 -16.76 -3.57 -1.45
CA LEU A 135 -16.19 -3.94 -2.75
C LEU A 135 -17.17 -4.79 -3.56
N THR A 136 -18.37 -4.28 -3.82
CA THR A 136 -19.49 -5.08 -4.36
C THR A 136 -19.27 -5.62 -5.78
N ASN A 137 -18.23 -5.16 -6.49
CA ASN A 137 -17.83 -5.66 -7.80
C ASN A 137 -16.71 -6.73 -7.73
N LEU A 138 -16.27 -7.11 -6.53
CA LEU A 138 -15.19 -8.07 -6.34
C LEU A 138 -15.66 -9.47 -6.79
N ILE A 139 -14.87 -10.08 -7.66
CA ILE A 139 -15.09 -11.41 -8.25
C ILE A 139 -14.08 -12.39 -7.66
N GLU A 140 -12.83 -11.96 -7.52
CA GLU A 140 -11.73 -12.78 -7.02
C GLU A 140 -11.06 -12.10 -5.82
N LEU A 141 -10.97 -12.84 -4.71
CA LEU A 141 -10.29 -12.42 -3.49
C LEU A 141 -9.34 -13.51 -3.02
N ASP A 142 -8.03 -13.26 -3.13
CA ASP A 142 -7.00 -14.14 -2.59
C ASP A 142 -6.40 -13.56 -1.30
N LEU A 143 -6.58 -14.28 -0.21
CA LEU A 143 -6.08 -13.98 1.13
C LEU A 143 -5.22 -15.12 1.67
N SER A 144 -4.82 -16.07 0.82
CA SER A 144 -4.05 -17.23 1.23
C SER A 144 -2.72 -16.85 1.88
N ASP A 145 -2.19 -17.74 2.72
CA ASP A 145 -0.90 -17.58 3.39
C ASP A 145 -0.80 -16.25 4.18
N ASN A 146 -1.75 -16.04 5.10
CA ASN A 146 -1.80 -14.92 6.04
C ASN A 146 -2.02 -15.42 7.48
N ASP A 147 -2.22 -14.52 8.44
CA ASP A 147 -2.46 -14.82 9.86
C ASP A 147 -3.95 -14.61 10.26
N ILE A 148 -4.89 -14.72 9.32
CA ILE A 148 -6.30 -14.40 9.52
C ILE A 148 -6.96 -15.46 10.43
N THR A 149 -7.54 -15.03 11.54
CA THR A 149 -8.26 -15.95 12.45
C THR A 149 -9.78 -15.98 12.21
N GLU A 150 -10.31 -14.92 11.60
CA GLU A 150 -11.71 -14.74 11.26
C GLU A 150 -11.88 -13.77 10.09
N VAL A 151 -12.90 -13.98 9.28
CA VAL A 151 -13.31 -13.08 8.20
C VAL A 151 -14.54 -12.31 8.67
N PRO A 152 -14.63 -10.99 8.44
CA PRO A 152 -15.81 -10.22 8.83
C PRO A 152 -17.07 -10.72 8.11
N ASN A 153 -18.23 -10.65 8.79
CA ASN A 153 -19.52 -11.04 8.21
C ASN A 153 -19.90 -10.17 7.00
N GLU A 154 -19.31 -8.99 6.89
CA GLU A 154 -19.43 -8.09 5.75
C GLU A 154 -18.95 -8.72 4.45
N ILE A 155 -18.12 -9.77 4.47
CA ILE A 155 -17.80 -10.51 3.23
C ILE A 155 -19.05 -11.13 2.56
N LEU A 156 -20.12 -11.37 3.34
CA LEU A 156 -21.38 -11.93 2.84
C LEU A 156 -22.17 -10.94 1.98
N THR A 157 -21.77 -9.66 1.93
CA THR A 157 -22.39 -8.67 1.02
C THR A 157 -21.78 -8.71 -0.38
N LEU A 158 -20.70 -9.47 -0.59
CA LEU A 158 -20.01 -9.62 -1.87
C LEU A 158 -20.75 -10.64 -2.76
N LEU A 159 -21.94 -10.28 -3.22
CA LEU A 159 -22.83 -11.17 -3.97
C LEU A 159 -22.28 -11.62 -5.33
N GLY A 160 -21.28 -10.90 -5.86
CA GLY A 160 -20.58 -11.23 -7.10
C GLY A 160 -19.28 -12.01 -6.92
N LEU A 161 -18.92 -12.39 -5.68
CA LEU A 161 -17.67 -13.08 -5.40
C LEU A 161 -17.75 -14.53 -5.91
N GLU A 162 -16.93 -14.85 -6.89
CA GLU A 162 -16.86 -16.17 -7.51
C GLU A 162 -15.76 -17.03 -6.88
N SER A 163 -14.66 -16.41 -6.44
CA SER A 163 -13.51 -17.12 -5.85
C SER A 163 -13.03 -16.43 -4.57
N LEU A 164 -12.87 -17.23 -3.52
CA LEU A 164 -12.27 -16.82 -2.25
C LEU A 164 -11.22 -17.84 -1.81
N ASP A 165 -9.95 -17.45 -1.83
CA ASP A 165 -8.88 -18.29 -1.28
C ASP A 165 -8.44 -17.79 0.09
N ILE A 166 -8.58 -18.64 1.10
CA ILE A 166 -8.16 -18.38 2.48
C ILE A 166 -7.26 -19.50 3.02
N ARG A 167 -6.68 -20.33 2.13
CA ARG A 167 -5.74 -21.39 2.51
C ARG A 167 -4.56 -20.83 3.30
N GLY A 168 -3.98 -21.65 4.18
CA GLY A 168 -2.80 -21.23 4.95
C GLY A 168 -3.09 -20.19 6.03
N ASN A 169 -4.35 -19.88 6.33
CA ASN A 169 -4.74 -19.03 7.45
C ASN A 169 -5.20 -19.85 8.67
N PRO A 170 -4.96 -19.38 9.90
CA PRO A 170 -5.42 -20.03 11.14
C PRO A 170 -6.92 -19.79 11.44
N ILE A 171 -7.79 -19.88 10.42
CA ILE A 171 -9.22 -19.62 10.59
C ILE A 171 -9.89 -20.79 11.32
N LYS A 172 -10.76 -20.46 12.29
CA LYS A 172 -11.48 -21.47 13.08
C LYS A 172 -12.44 -22.27 12.19
N ALA A 173 -12.41 -23.60 12.29
CA ALA A 173 -13.26 -24.50 11.50
C ALA A 173 -14.76 -24.19 11.57
N ALA A 174 -15.27 -23.72 12.71
CA ALA A 174 -16.67 -23.32 12.85
C ALA A 174 -17.03 -22.12 11.94
N HIS A 175 -16.09 -21.19 11.75
CA HIS A 175 -16.25 -20.04 10.88
C HIS A 175 -16.19 -20.44 9.40
N LEU A 176 -15.30 -21.36 9.03
CA LEU A 176 -15.22 -21.90 7.67
C LEU A 176 -16.54 -22.52 7.20
N LYS A 177 -17.15 -23.32 8.06
CA LYS A 177 -18.46 -23.92 7.77
C LYS A 177 -19.53 -22.85 7.55
N SER A 178 -19.57 -21.82 8.41
CA SER A 178 -20.50 -20.71 8.28
C SER A 178 -20.31 -19.94 6.96
N LEU A 179 -19.06 -19.73 6.52
CA LEU A 179 -18.76 -19.09 5.25
C LEU A 179 -19.26 -19.93 4.07
N GLN A 180 -18.96 -21.23 4.06
CA GLN A 180 -19.42 -22.14 3.00
C GLN A 180 -20.95 -22.20 2.90
N ASP A 181 -21.66 -22.20 4.04
CA ASP A 181 -23.12 -22.22 4.09
C ASP A 181 -23.73 -20.89 3.61
N SER A 182 -23.02 -19.76 3.80
CA SER A 182 -23.52 -18.41 3.50
C SER A 182 -23.14 -17.90 2.10
N LEU A 183 -22.09 -18.46 1.49
CA LEU A 183 -21.61 -18.14 0.14
C LEU A 183 -21.65 -19.39 -0.76
N PRO A 184 -22.83 -19.98 -1.01
CA PRO A 184 -22.93 -21.29 -1.69
C PRO A 184 -22.54 -21.28 -3.16
N ASN A 185 -22.42 -20.09 -3.78
CA ASN A 185 -22.04 -19.92 -5.19
C ASN A 185 -20.58 -19.44 -5.36
N THR A 186 -19.83 -19.32 -4.27
CA THR A 186 -18.42 -18.93 -4.28
C THR A 186 -17.57 -20.21 -4.16
N ASP A 187 -16.55 -20.35 -5.00
CA ASP A 187 -15.51 -21.36 -4.81
C ASP A 187 -14.61 -20.90 -3.66
N ILE A 188 -14.74 -21.54 -2.51
CA ILE A 188 -13.96 -21.21 -1.31
C ILE A 188 -12.88 -22.27 -1.08
N GLN A 189 -11.62 -21.83 -1.08
CA GLN A 189 -10.47 -22.68 -0.81
C GLN A 189 -9.99 -22.45 0.63
N PHE A 190 -9.89 -23.54 1.41
CA PHE A 190 -9.53 -23.54 2.84
C PHE A 190 -8.27 -24.36 3.10
#